data_AF-A0AAX1CK44-F1
#
_entry.id   AF-A0AAX1CK44-F1
#
_cell.length_a   1.000
_cell.length_b   1.000
_cell.length_c   1.000
_cell.angle_alpha   90.00
_cell.angle_beta   90.00
_cell.angle_gamma   90.00
#
_symmetry.space_group_name_H-M   'P 1'
#
loop_
_entity.id
_entity.type
_entity.pdbx_description
1 polymer ?
#
loop_
_entity_poly.entity_id
_entity_poly.type
_entity_poly.pdbx_seq_one_letter_code
_entity_poly.pdbx_strand_id
1 'polypeptide(L)'
;MAAGQADLALDLLRAGAASREVRNLVYGGRDNGRYALLGSIGGDTGVTLIGTPGQTLYLVTSTLRRPGDGDQPAARDVLRSDDQGATWRYDPEVALGAPQRHTMFLSEARAVALEDGADGERLLVSEDGARRWSALRLREQVWPDAGSYAKAFHEQAGGGEQLAYGWSLYPAAADRAVGWSWREGVAADGGARRIETRRFEVRFQSGASPAFRITHDVAPVPAQDPLSRPVLGQPVYATHGNRIFRLEPDQGNWHELAATPDVRGRPTWIGQAWFGRNGWVIQTYADHLFSFGEYTRTYFHTRDQGRSWRPFQLSPDQERGLLGLDAAGEGLLVHADRDGRTLIVRYALE
;
A
#
# COMPACT_ATOMS: atom_id res chain seq x y z
N MET A 1 17.54 -30.09 -13.18
CA MET A 1 17.44 -28.82 -12.42
C MET A 1 16.04 -28.22 -12.46
N ALA A 2 15.35 -28.16 -13.61
CA ALA A 2 13.99 -27.61 -13.70
C ALA A 2 12.93 -28.31 -12.82
N ALA A 3 13.00 -29.64 -12.65
CA ALA A 3 12.05 -30.39 -11.81
C ALA A 3 12.11 -29.98 -10.32
N GLY A 4 13.31 -29.81 -9.76
CA GLY A 4 13.47 -29.41 -8.35
C GLY A 4 13.04 -27.96 -8.05
N GLN A 5 13.05 -27.08 -9.06
CA GLN A 5 12.53 -25.70 -8.90
C GLN A 5 11.01 -25.65 -8.94
N ALA A 6 10.36 -26.54 -9.71
CA ALA A 6 8.91 -26.67 -9.74
C ALA A 6 8.36 -27.21 -8.41
N ASP A 7 9.05 -28.19 -7.82
CA ASP A 7 8.70 -28.74 -6.51
C ASP A 7 8.82 -27.68 -5.39
N LEU A 8 9.90 -26.89 -5.40
CA LEU A 8 10.09 -25.79 -4.44
C LEU A 8 9.02 -24.70 -4.59
N ALA A 9 8.65 -24.32 -5.82
CA ALA A 9 7.60 -23.34 -6.06
C ALA A 9 6.25 -23.82 -5.50
N LEU A 10 5.94 -25.11 -5.69
CA LEU A 10 4.74 -25.73 -5.16
C LEU A 10 4.72 -25.77 -3.63
N ASP A 11 5.86 -26.06 -2.99
CA ASP A 11 5.97 -26.09 -1.54
C ASP A 11 5.87 -24.71 -0.90
N LEU A 12 6.43 -23.66 -1.54
CA LEU A 12 6.27 -22.27 -1.11
C LEU A 12 4.81 -21.81 -1.22
N LEU A 13 4.11 -22.19 -2.31
CA LEU A 13 2.69 -21.92 -2.47
C LEU A 13 1.86 -22.62 -1.39
N ARG A 14 2.19 -23.87 -1.05
CA ARG A 14 1.52 -24.63 0.03
C ARG A 14 1.76 -24.01 1.40
N ALA A 15 2.98 -23.57 1.71
CA ALA A 15 3.31 -22.89 2.95
C ALA A 15 2.52 -21.58 3.11
N GLY A 16 2.40 -20.80 2.02
CA GLY A 16 1.55 -19.62 1.99
C GLY A 16 0.05 -19.92 2.17
N ALA A 17 -0.43 -21.07 1.70
CA ALA A 17 -1.83 -21.49 1.81
C ALA A 17 -2.23 -22.02 3.21
N ALA A 18 -1.27 -22.47 4.02
CA ALA A 18 -1.51 -23.13 5.32
C ALA A 18 -1.60 -22.16 6.52
N SER A 19 -1.18 -20.90 6.35
CA SER A 19 -1.30 -19.86 7.38
C SER A 19 -2.75 -19.37 7.47
N ARG A 20 -3.36 -19.51 8.65
CA ARG A 20 -4.75 -19.10 8.92
C ARG A 20 -4.79 -17.63 9.31
N GLU A 21 -5.20 -16.78 8.36
CA GLU A 21 -6.25 -15.74 8.45
C GLU A 21 -6.10 -14.82 7.22
N VAL A 22 -7.24 -14.55 6.56
CA VAL A 22 -7.48 -13.85 5.28
C VAL A 22 -6.65 -14.28 4.04
N ARG A 23 -7.33 -14.89 3.06
CA ARG A 23 -6.75 -15.32 1.76
C ARG A 23 -6.90 -14.21 0.70
N ASN A 24 -5.82 -13.57 0.23
CA ASN A 24 -5.89 -12.76 -0.98
C ASN A 24 -5.96 -13.70 -2.17
N LEU A 25 -6.90 -13.49 -3.06
CA LEU A 25 -7.12 -14.38 -4.17
C LEU A 25 -6.65 -13.66 -5.43
N VAL A 26 -5.71 -14.28 -6.14
CA VAL A 26 -5.12 -13.73 -7.35
C VAL A 26 -6.04 -14.07 -8.50
N TYR A 27 -6.67 -13.04 -9.06
CA TYR A 27 -7.52 -13.14 -10.23
C TYR A 27 -6.85 -12.51 -11.43
N GLY A 28 -6.77 -13.27 -12.52
CA GLY A 28 -6.56 -12.73 -13.85
C GLY A 28 -7.91 -12.57 -14.53
N GLY A 29 -8.19 -11.36 -15.03
CA GLY A 29 -9.29 -11.16 -15.97
C GLY A 29 -8.87 -11.73 -17.33
N ARG A 30 -9.63 -12.68 -17.87
CA ARG A 30 -9.67 -12.85 -19.33
C ARG A 30 -10.58 -11.77 -19.90
N ASP A 31 -10.36 -11.36 -21.15
CA ASP A 31 -11.02 -10.24 -21.86
C ASP A 31 -12.57 -10.34 -21.98
N ASN A 32 -13.20 -11.26 -21.26
CA ASN A 32 -14.64 -11.53 -21.22
C ASN A 32 -15.27 -11.37 -19.83
N GLY A 33 -14.60 -10.70 -18.89
CA GLY A 33 -15.14 -10.44 -17.55
C GLY A 33 -15.25 -11.69 -16.65
N ARG A 34 -14.68 -12.83 -17.07
CA ARG A 34 -14.52 -14.01 -16.21
C ARG A 34 -13.16 -13.95 -15.52
N TYR A 35 -13.19 -13.83 -14.20
CA TYR A 35 -12.03 -13.96 -13.35
C TYR A 35 -11.73 -15.44 -13.12
N ALA A 36 -10.58 -15.92 -13.60
CA ALA A 36 -10.08 -17.23 -13.21
C ALA A 36 -9.31 -17.08 -11.90
N LEU A 37 -9.59 -17.94 -10.91
CA LEU A 37 -8.75 -18.05 -9.72
C LEU A 37 -7.41 -18.65 -10.15
N LEU A 38 -6.37 -17.83 -10.21
CA LEU A 38 -5.03 -18.24 -10.62
C LEU A 38 -4.19 -18.72 -9.43
N GLY A 39 -4.57 -18.33 -8.22
CA GLY A 39 -3.97 -18.79 -6.98
C GLY A 39 -4.61 -18.13 -5.76
N SER A 40 -4.46 -18.76 -4.59
CA SER A 40 -4.91 -18.24 -3.29
C SER A 40 -3.71 -18.00 -2.40
N ILE A 41 -3.52 -16.78 -1.93
CA ILE A 41 -2.32 -16.36 -1.22
C ILE A 41 -2.68 -15.28 -0.20
N GLY A 42 -2.58 -15.57 1.09
CA GLY A 42 -3.12 -14.70 2.12
C GLY A 42 -2.48 -13.33 2.29
N GLY A 43 -3.28 -12.42 2.82
CA GLY A 43 -2.91 -11.13 3.37
C GLY A 43 -3.13 -11.25 4.87
N ASP A 44 -2.09 -10.92 5.64
CA ASP A 44 -1.77 -11.45 6.98
C ASP A 44 -1.09 -12.84 7.05
N THR A 45 -0.99 -13.58 5.95
CA THR A 45 -0.19 -14.83 5.90
C THR A 45 1.30 -14.59 5.62
N GLY A 46 1.75 -13.34 5.72
CA GLY A 46 3.11 -12.91 5.41
C GLY A 46 3.47 -12.99 3.91
N VAL A 47 2.51 -13.01 2.99
CA VAL A 47 2.77 -12.98 1.54
C VAL A 47 2.25 -11.68 0.91
N THR A 48 2.89 -11.18 -0.16
CA THR A 48 2.56 -9.90 -0.81
C THR A 48 2.68 -10.01 -2.33
N LEU A 49 1.66 -9.57 -3.06
CA LEU A 49 1.67 -9.49 -4.54
C LEU A 49 2.10 -8.08 -5.00
N ILE A 50 3.05 -8.02 -5.94
CA ILE A 50 3.56 -6.78 -6.54
C ILE A 50 3.55 -6.94 -8.07
N GLY A 51 2.99 -5.97 -8.79
CA GLY A 51 3.01 -5.93 -10.26
C GLY A 51 4.03 -4.93 -10.80
N THR A 52 4.57 -5.21 -11.98
CA THR A 52 5.38 -4.27 -12.76
C THR A 52 4.54 -3.60 -13.86
N PRO A 53 4.98 -2.44 -14.41
CA PRO A 53 4.38 -1.87 -15.62
C PRO A 53 4.36 -2.83 -16.82
N GLY A 54 5.30 -3.77 -16.86
CA GLY A 54 5.48 -4.79 -17.90
C GLY A 54 4.71 -6.09 -17.67
N GLN A 55 3.67 -6.07 -16.83
CA GLN A 55 2.77 -7.20 -16.60
C GLN A 55 3.37 -8.40 -15.82
N THR A 56 4.65 -8.38 -15.45
CA THR A 56 5.22 -9.36 -14.52
C THR A 56 4.61 -9.21 -13.13
N LEU A 57 4.25 -10.33 -12.51
CA LEU A 57 3.80 -10.39 -11.12
C LEU A 57 4.87 -11.05 -10.25
N TYR A 58 5.10 -10.47 -9.08
CA TYR A 58 5.95 -11.01 -8.03
C TYR A 58 5.11 -11.33 -6.81
N LEU A 59 5.29 -12.53 -6.30
CA LEU A 59 4.75 -12.96 -5.03
C LEU A 59 5.87 -13.09 -4.01
N VAL A 60 5.84 -12.22 -3.02
CA VAL A 60 6.82 -12.15 -1.95
C VAL A 60 6.31 -12.94 -0.75
N THR A 61 6.93 -14.06 -0.42
CA THR A 61 6.47 -15.00 0.62
C THR A 61 6.82 -14.54 2.05
N SER A 62 6.46 -15.32 3.07
CA SER A 62 6.82 -15.05 4.47
C SER A 62 8.19 -15.57 4.85
N THR A 63 8.76 -16.46 4.03
CA THR A 63 10.05 -17.11 4.28
C THR A 63 11.18 -16.11 4.09
N LEU A 64 11.86 -15.78 5.18
CA LEU A 64 13.08 -14.97 5.14
C LEU A 64 14.24 -15.81 4.62
N ARG A 65 14.89 -15.32 3.56
CA ARG A 65 16.17 -15.85 3.12
C ARG A 65 17.25 -15.37 4.09
N ARG A 66 18.09 -16.29 4.55
CA ARG A 66 19.32 -15.90 5.26
C ARG A 66 20.18 -15.11 4.27
N PRO A 67 20.64 -13.90 4.61
CA PRO A 67 21.52 -13.16 3.72
C PRO A 67 22.74 -14.02 3.41
N GLY A 68 23.06 -14.17 2.12
CA GLY A 68 24.38 -14.67 1.72
C GLY A 68 25.44 -13.63 2.08
N ASP A 69 26.72 -14.02 2.10
CA ASP A 69 27.81 -13.08 2.34
C ASP A 69 27.78 -11.93 1.32
N GLY A 70 27.47 -10.71 1.78
CA GLY A 70 27.45 -9.51 0.95
C GLY A 70 26.42 -8.45 1.39
N ASP A 71 26.47 -7.30 0.72
CA ASP A 71 25.69 -6.07 0.95
C ASP A 71 24.18 -6.20 0.58
N GLN A 72 23.64 -7.42 0.52
CA GLN A 72 22.23 -7.65 0.20
C GLN A 72 21.38 -7.57 1.48
N PRO A 73 20.30 -6.77 1.49
CA PRO A 73 19.38 -6.74 2.63
C PRO A 73 18.69 -8.10 2.79
N ALA A 74 18.27 -8.40 4.03
CA ALA A 74 17.41 -9.55 4.26
C ALA A 74 16.16 -9.45 3.38
N ALA A 75 15.88 -10.51 2.61
CA ALA A 75 14.77 -10.54 1.67
C ALA A 75 13.92 -11.77 1.90
N ARG A 76 12.65 -11.69 1.52
CA ARG A 76 11.75 -12.83 1.50
C ARG A 76 11.91 -13.60 0.19
N ASP A 77 11.54 -14.88 0.18
CA ASP A 77 11.51 -15.66 -1.05
C ASP A 77 10.46 -15.12 -2.03
N VAL A 78 10.79 -15.11 -3.32
CA VAL A 78 9.96 -14.53 -4.38
C VAL A 78 9.60 -15.60 -5.40
N LEU A 79 8.31 -15.66 -5.75
CA LEU A 79 7.83 -16.33 -6.96
C LEU A 79 7.52 -15.27 -8.02
N ARG A 80 7.85 -15.56 -9.27
CA ARG A 80 7.61 -14.70 -10.43
C ARG A 80 6.64 -15.37 -11.39
N SER A 81 5.75 -14.58 -11.95
CA SER A 81 4.89 -14.96 -13.06
C SER A 81 4.98 -13.92 -14.18
N ASP A 82 5.16 -14.38 -15.43
CA ASP A 82 5.14 -13.53 -16.63
C ASP A 82 3.86 -13.72 -17.46
N ASP A 83 2.94 -14.57 -17.01
CA ASP A 83 1.69 -14.93 -17.69
C ASP A 83 0.47 -14.59 -16.81
N GLN A 84 0.57 -13.46 -16.10
CA GLN A 84 -0.48 -12.92 -15.24
C GLN A 84 -0.93 -13.85 -14.11
N GLY A 85 -0.06 -14.75 -13.67
CA GLY A 85 -0.29 -15.67 -12.55
C GLY A 85 -0.69 -17.07 -12.99
N ALA A 86 -0.73 -17.40 -14.29
CA ALA A 86 -1.05 -18.74 -14.75
C ALA A 86 0.04 -19.76 -14.41
N THR A 87 1.31 -19.34 -14.39
CA THR A 87 2.44 -20.14 -13.91
C THR A 87 3.34 -19.29 -13.00
N TRP A 88 3.93 -19.97 -12.01
CA TRP A 88 4.82 -19.35 -11.02
C TRP A 88 6.15 -20.10 -10.99
N ARG A 89 7.26 -19.35 -11.00
CA ARG A 89 8.61 -19.88 -10.82
C ARG A 89 9.31 -19.19 -9.67
N TYR A 90 10.11 -19.95 -8.93
CA TYR A 90 10.99 -19.36 -7.91
C TYR A 90 12.05 -18.47 -8.55
N ASP A 91 12.17 -17.22 -8.10
CA ASP A 91 13.16 -16.24 -8.55
C ASP A 91 14.01 -15.79 -7.34
N PRO A 92 15.10 -16.50 -7.01
CA PRO A 92 15.95 -16.16 -5.88
C PRO A 92 16.80 -14.91 -6.13
N GLU A 93 16.89 -14.42 -7.35
CA GLU A 93 17.73 -13.25 -7.60
C GLU A 93 17.00 -11.95 -7.26
N VAL A 94 15.67 -11.98 -7.17
CA VAL A 94 14.86 -10.82 -6.77
C VAL A 94 14.78 -10.72 -5.24
N ALA A 95 15.00 -9.51 -4.73
CA ALA A 95 14.99 -9.17 -3.31
C ALA A 95 13.86 -8.17 -3.02
N LEU A 96 12.66 -8.68 -2.75
CA LEU A 96 11.48 -7.90 -2.40
C LEU A 96 10.95 -8.30 -1.01
N GLY A 97 10.21 -7.40 -0.37
CA GLY A 97 9.49 -7.66 0.89
C GLY A 97 9.97 -6.85 2.07
N ALA A 98 9.37 -7.10 3.25
CA ALA A 98 9.79 -6.43 4.47
C ALA A 98 11.31 -6.60 4.70
N PRO A 99 12.05 -5.54 5.06
CA PRO A 99 11.59 -4.23 5.57
C PRO A 99 11.17 -3.17 4.51
N GLN A 100 11.17 -3.51 3.22
CA GLN A 100 10.86 -2.58 2.12
C GLN A 100 9.36 -2.23 2.10
N ARG A 101 9.00 -1.09 2.68
CA ARG A 101 7.68 -0.45 2.60
C ARG A 101 7.52 0.32 1.30
N HIS A 102 6.27 0.46 0.84
CA HIS A 102 5.92 1.29 -0.34
C HIS A 102 6.70 0.92 -1.63
N THR A 103 7.13 -0.33 -1.77
CA THR A 103 7.84 -0.82 -2.96
C THR A 103 6.97 -0.71 -4.20
N MET A 104 7.52 -0.09 -5.24
CA MET A 104 6.87 0.09 -6.54
C MET A 104 7.89 0.01 -7.69
N PHE A 105 7.40 -0.35 -8.87
CA PHE A 105 8.18 -0.35 -10.10
C PHE A 105 7.87 0.91 -10.92
N LEU A 106 8.92 1.67 -11.27
CA LEU A 106 8.83 2.81 -12.20
C LEU A 106 8.94 2.34 -13.65
N SER A 107 9.65 1.24 -13.89
CA SER A 107 9.70 0.51 -15.16
C SER A 107 9.90 -0.98 -14.88
N GLU A 108 10.07 -1.84 -15.89
CA GLU A 108 10.40 -3.25 -15.67
C GLU A 108 11.74 -3.44 -14.94
N ALA A 109 12.71 -2.56 -15.20
CA ALA A 109 14.05 -2.65 -14.61
C ALA A 109 14.26 -1.71 -13.42
N ARG A 110 13.47 -0.63 -13.29
CA ARG A 110 13.66 0.34 -12.20
C ARG A 110 12.60 0.19 -11.13
N ALA A 111 13.05 -0.07 -9.90
CA ALA A 111 12.19 -0.16 -8.73
C ALA A 111 12.70 0.76 -7.61
N VAL A 112 11.76 1.25 -6.81
CA VAL A 112 12.04 2.09 -5.64
C VAL A 112 11.24 1.59 -4.46
N ALA A 113 11.81 1.71 -3.26
CA ALA A 113 11.12 1.38 -2.02
C ALA A 113 11.57 2.33 -0.91
N LEU A 114 10.74 2.43 0.12
CA LEU A 114 11.14 2.96 1.41
C LEU A 114 11.49 1.79 2.32
N GLU A 115 12.43 1.97 3.21
CA GLU A 115 12.77 0.96 4.20
C GLU A 115 12.81 1.59 5.57
N ASP A 116 12.12 0.97 6.53
CA ASP A 116 12.19 1.39 7.93
C ASP A 116 13.53 0.95 8.50
N GLY A 117 14.22 1.87 9.17
CA GLY A 117 15.50 1.62 9.81
C GLY A 117 15.58 2.30 11.17
N ALA A 118 16.33 1.70 12.10
CA ALA A 118 16.59 2.30 13.41
C ALA A 118 17.23 3.71 13.31
N ASP A 119 17.99 3.95 12.24
CA ASP A 119 18.64 5.22 11.93
C ASP A 119 17.79 6.14 11.02
N GLY A 120 16.51 5.81 10.81
CA GLY A 120 15.57 6.52 9.94
C GLY A 120 15.36 5.85 8.59
N GLU A 121 14.38 6.35 7.85
CA GLU A 121 13.94 5.79 6.59
C GLU A 121 15.01 5.91 5.49
N ARG A 122 15.21 4.79 4.77
CA ARG A 122 16.09 4.73 3.60
C ARG A 122 15.28 4.68 2.32
N LEU A 123 15.70 5.42 1.32
CA LEU A 123 15.22 5.23 -0.05
C LEU A 123 16.07 4.16 -0.70
N LEU A 124 15.45 3.04 -1.05
CA LEU A 124 16.07 1.97 -1.80
C LEU A 124 15.81 2.16 -3.30
N VAL A 125 16.84 1.97 -4.12
CA VAL A 125 16.78 2.09 -5.58
C VAL A 125 17.40 0.86 -6.22
N SER A 126 16.68 0.25 -7.15
CA SER A 126 17.15 -0.83 -8.01
C SER A 126 17.03 -0.43 -9.47
N GLU A 127 18.05 -0.75 -10.27
CA GLU A 127 18.08 -0.53 -11.72
C GLU A 127 18.06 -1.84 -12.54
N ASP A 128 17.88 -2.98 -11.87
CA ASP A 128 17.92 -4.33 -12.46
C ASP A 128 16.70 -5.20 -12.07
N GLY A 129 15.57 -4.55 -11.79
CA GLY A 129 14.30 -5.21 -11.52
C GLY A 129 14.23 -5.81 -10.11
N ALA A 130 14.71 -5.06 -9.12
CA ALA A 130 14.78 -5.45 -7.71
C ALA A 130 15.74 -6.61 -7.41
N ARG A 131 16.77 -6.85 -8.25
CA ARG A 131 17.81 -7.86 -7.97
C ARG A 131 18.91 -7.31 -7.08
N ARG A 132 19.29 -6.06 -7.29
CA ARG A 132 20.25 -5.32 -6.47
C ARG A 132 19.66 -3.99 -6.05
N TRP A 133 19.91 -3.64 -4.80
CA TRP A 133 19.42 -2.40 -4.21
C TRP A 133 20.60 -1.55 -3.74
N SER A 134 20.50 -0.27 -4.02
CA SER A 134 21.30 0.79 -3.40
C SER A 134 20.42 1.53 -2.40
N ALA A 135 21.02 2.03 -1.32
CA ALA A 135 20.29 2.74 -0.26
C ALA A 135 20.81 4.16 -0.10
N LEU A 136 19.89 5.11 0.02
CA LEU A 136 20.18 6.50 0.40
C LEU A 136 19.44 6.84 1.70
N ARG A 137 20.11 7.55 2.61
CA ARG A 137 19.49 8.04 3.85
C ARG A 137 18.53 9.18 3.50
N LEU A 138 17.24 8.88 3.51
CA LEU A 138 16.23 9.82 3.03
C LEU A 138 16.07 11.00 3.99
N ARG A 139 16.14 10.73 5.30
CA ARG A 139 16.05 11.76 6.34
C ARG A 139 17.12 12.84 6.21
N GLU A 140 18.36 12.50 5.84
CA GLU A 140 19.44 13.49 5.64
C GLU A 140 19.18 14.40 4.45
N GLN A 141 18.47 13.93 3.43
CA GLN A 141 18.11 14.71 2.25
C GLN A 141 16.91 15.63 2.50
N VAL A 142 15.90 15.13 3.22
CA VAL A 142 14.62 15.85 3.41
C VAL A 142 14.59 16.68 4.69
N TRP A 143 15.26 16.22 5.75
CA TRP A 143 15.33 16.84 7.07
C TRP A 143 16.78 16.98 7.56
N PRO A 144 17.62 17.80 6.89
CA PRO A 144 19.01 18.00 7.31
C PRO A 144 19.10 18.61 8.73
N ASP A 145 18.03 19.27 9.20
CA ASP A 145 17.89 19.84 10.54
C ASP A 145 17.37 18.86 11.61
N ALA A 146 17.08 17.59 11.27
CA ALA A 146 16.39 16.67 12.17
C ALA A 146 17.06 16.53 13.55
N GLY A 147 18.39 16.47 13.60
CA GLY A 147 19.14 16.31 14.86
C GLY A 147 19.07 17.55 15.76
N SER A 148 19.29 18.75 15.20
CA SER A 148 19.20 19.99 15.98
C SER A 148 17.76 20.29 16.40
N TYR A 149 16.79 20.02 15.52
CA TYR A 149 15.38 20.18 15.83
C TYR A 149 14.92 19.23 16.94
N ALA A 150 15.29 17.96 16.87
CA ALA A 150 14.95 16.99 17.92
C ALA A 150 15.47 17.45 19.28
N LYS A 151 16.71 17.94 19.37
CA LYS A 151 17.26 18.48 20.63
C LYS A 151 16.42 19.63 21.17
N ALA A 152 16.14 20.65 20.33
CA ALA A 152 15.34 21.81 20.73
C ALA A 152 13.90 21.41 21.13
N PHE A 153 13.31 20.44 20.44
CA PHE A 153 11.98 19.94 20.74
C PHE A 153 11.90 19.29 22.12
N HIS A 154 12.86 18.42 22.47
CA HIS A 154 12.88 17.77 23.78
C HIS A 154 13.13 18.76 24.93
N GLU A 155 13.93 19.80 24.69
CA GLU A 155 14.15 20.89 25.66
C GLU A 155 12.85 21.68 25.93
N GLN A 156 11.96 21.81 24.95
CA GLN A 156 10.69 22.56 25.05
C GLN A 156 9.52 21.71 25.54
N ALA A 157 9.39 20.47 25.06
CA ALA A 157 8.20 19.64 25.26
C ALA A 157 8.17 18.91 26.62
N GLY A 158 9.26 18.95 27.39
CA GLY A 158 9.32 18.39 28.74
C GLY A 158 9.02 16.89 28.79
N GLY A 159 9.94 16.04 28.31
CA GLY A 159 10.00 14.58 28.59
C GLY A 159 8.84 13.66 28.16
N GLY A 160 7.65 14.19 27.83
CA GLY A 160 6.43 13.41 27.59
C GLY A 160 5.95 13.35 26.13
N GLU A 161 6.49 14.20 25.25
CA GLU A 161 6.17 14.20 23.82
C GLU A 161 7.39 13.70 23.02
N GLN A 162 7.15 12.81 22.06
CA GLN A 162 8.18 12.25 21.18
C GLN A 162 8.05 12.82 19.78
N LEU A 163 9.18 13.04 19.10
CA LEU A 163 9.18 13.45 17.70
C LEU A 163 9.14 12.21 16.79
N ALA A 164 8.12 12.12 15.95
CA ALA A 164 7.97 11.08 14.94
C ALA A 164 8.05 11.68 13.54
N TYR A 165 8.43 10.84 12.56
CA TYR A 165 8.43 11.19 11.15
C TYR A 165 7.59 10.19 10.39
N GLY A 166 6.74 10.69 9.50
CA GLY A 166 5.98 9.87 8.56
C GLY A 166 6.42 10.11 7.13
N TRP A 167 6.17 9.11 6.28
CA TRP A 167 6.66 9.09 4.90
C TRP A 167 5.62 8.51 3.95
N SER A 168 5.67 8.97 2.71
CA SER A 168 4.92 8.41 1.58
C SER A 168 5.73 8.57 0.31
N LEU A 169 5.53 7.66 -0.63
CA LEU A 169 6.21 7.64 -1.91
C LEU A 169 5.26 7.18 -3.02
N TYR A 170 5.33 7.86 -4.16
CA TYR A 170 4.47 7.60 -5.32
C TYR A 170 5.25 7.71 -6.63
N PRO A 171 4.89 6.90 -7.65
CA PRO A 171 5.51 6.95 -8.96
C PRO A 171 4.97 8.15 -9.72
N ALA A 172 5.86 8.99 -10.26
CA ALA A 172 5.47 10.16 -11.06
C ALA A 172 5.81 9.99 -12.54
N ALA A 173 6.93 9.35 -12.85
CA ALA A 173 7.37 8.98 -14.20
C ALA A 173 8.29 7.75 -14.13
N ALA A 174 8.71 7.22 -15.29
CA ALA A 174 9.65 6.09 -15.36
C ALA A 174 11.02 6.35 -14.69
N ASP A 175 11.37 7.63 -14.51
CA ASP A 175 12.61 8.09 -13.88
C ASP A 175 12.37 9.08 -12.74
N ARG A 176 11.13 9.17 -12.24
CA ARG A 176 10.76 10.16 -11.22
C ARG A 176 9.79 9.59 -10.20
N ALA A 177 10.06 9.85 -8.93
CA ALA A 177 9.14 9.63 -7.83
C ALA A 177 8.87 10.95 -7.08
N VAL A 178 7.70 11.04 -6.47
CA VAL A 178 7.32 12.14 -5.58
C VAL A 178 6.89 11.55 -4.25
N GLY A 179 7.30 12.19 -3.17
CA GLY A 179 6.96 11.77 -1.83
C GLY A 179 6.73 12.94 -0.90
N TRP A 180 6.13 12.63 0.25
CA TRP A 180 5.94 13.56 1.34
C TRP A 180 6.51 12.98 2.59
N SER A 181 7.11 13.85 3.39
CA SER A 181 7.47 13.55 4.75
C SER A 181 6.87 14.58 5.67
N TRP A 182 6.53 14.16 6.88
CA TRP A 182 6.08 15.07 7.91
C TRP A 182 6.71 14.72 9.22
N ARG A 183 6.88 15.74 10.06
CA ARG A 183 7.26 15.58 11.46
C ARG A 183 6.08 15.91 12.35
N GLU A 184 5.88 15.07 13.36
CA GLU A 184 4.77 15.12 14.29
C GLU A 184 5.29 15.02 15.73
N GLY A 185 4.69 15.79 16.62
CA GLY A 185 4.83 15.60 18.05
C GLY A 185 3.78 14.59 18.50
N VAL A 186 4.21 13.53 19.19
CA VAL A 186 3.37 12.43 19.65
C VAL A 186 3.37 12.43 21.18
N ALA A 187 2.20 12.72 21.76
CA ALA A 187 2.00 12.68 23.20
C ALA A 187 1.88 11.24 23.71
N ALA A 188 2.07 11.06 25.02
CA ALA A 188 2.02 9.75 25.67
C ALA A 188 0.65 9.04 25.55
N ASP A 189 -0.43 9.78 25.32
CA ASP A 189 -1.78 9.25 25.08
C ASP A 189 -2.02 8.83 23.62
N GLY A 190 -1.01 8.94 22.76
CA GLY A 190 -1.08 8.66 21.33
C GLY A 190 -1.59 9.82 20.47
N GLY A 191 -1.90 10.97 21.07
CA GLY A 191 -2.25 12.18 20.34
C GLY A 191 -1.08 12.66 19.49
N ALA A 192 -1.27 12.72 18.17
CA ALA A 192 -0.27 13.20 17.23
C ALA A 192 -0.64 14.59 16.70
N ARG A 193 0.33 15.52 16.72
CA ARG A 193 0.18 16.88 16.19
C ARG A 193 1.18 17.11 15.06
N ARG A 194 0.66 17.40 13.86
CA ARG A 194 1.45 17.80 12.70
C ARG A 194 2.18 19.10 12.97
N ILE A 195 3.50 19.09 12.81
CA ILE A 195 4.37 20.26 13.01
C ILE A 195 4.74 20.87 11.64
N GLU A 196 5.25 20.04 10.74
CA GLU A 196 5.67 20.47 9.41
C GLU A 196 5.51 19.32 8.41
N THR A 197 5.16 19.65 7.17
CA THR A 197 5.17 18.71 6.05
C THR A 197 6.12 19.25 4.97
N ARG A 198 6.97 18.37 4.42
CA ARG A 198 7.84 18.64 3.27
C ARG A 198 7.46 17.71 2.12
N ARG A 199 7.47 18.24 0.90
CA ARG A 199 7.42 17.43 -0.32
C ARG A 199 8.84 17.22 -0.82
N PHE A 200 9.17 16.01 -1.23
CA PHE A 200 10.43 15.70 -1.89
C PHE A 200 10.17 15.04 -3.23
N GLU A 201 10.93 15.45 -4.24
CA GLU A 201 10.93 14.82 -5.56
C GLU A 201 12.28 14.18 -5.80
N VAL A 202 12.25 12.98 -6.36
CA VAL A 202 13.44 12.17 -6.64
C VAL A 202 13.53 11.95 -8.15
N ARG A 203 14.63 12.38 -8.75
CA ARG A 203 14.98 12.16 -10.15
C ARG A 203 16.06 11.10 -10.23
N PHE A 204 15.77 9.97 -10.85
CA PHE A 204 16.71 8.86 -11.03
C PHE A 204 17.55 9.08 -12.29
N GLN A 205 18.87 8.95 -12.16
CA GLN A 205 19.84 9.22 -13.21
C GLN A 205 20.66 7.96 -13.44
N SER A 206 20.78 7.51 -14.69
CA SER A 206 21.56 6.32 -15.01
C SER A 206 23.04 6.53 -14.65
N GLY A 207 23.57 5.65 -13.79
CA GLY A 207 24.97 5.69 -13.37
C GLY A 207 25.33 6.82 -12.40
N ALA A 208 24.36 7.51 -11.81
CA ALA A 208 24.58 8.58 -10.82
C ALA A 208 23.60 8.48 -9.65
N SER A 209 23.95 9.10 -8.51
CA SER A 209 23.06 9.18 -7.36
C SER A 209 21.77 9.95 -7.72
N PRO A 210 20.61 9.57 -7.17
CA PRO A 210 19.36 10.30 -7.39
C PRO A 210 19.46 11.76 -6.96
N ALA A 211 18.88 12.66 -7.75
CA ALA A 211 18.80 14.08 -7.43
C ALA A 211 17.50 14.39 -6.67
N PHE A 212 17.59 15.23 -5.63
CA PHE A 212 16.47 15.59 -4.77
C PHE A 212 16.08 17.06 -4.96
N ARG A 213 14.76 17.31 -4.96
CA ARG A 213 14.20 18.66 -4.83
C ARG A 213 13.23 18.68 -3.65
N ILE A 214 13.48 19.54 -2.67
CA ILE A 214 12.67 19.66 -1.46
C ILE A 214 11.83 20.93 -1.53
N THR A 215 10.53 20.81 -1.27
CA THR A 215 9.59 21.92 -1.11
C THR A 215 9.11 21.94 0.34
N HIS A 216 9.31 23.06 1.01
CA HIS A 216 8.93 23.30 2.40
C HIS A 216 7.51 23.84 2.50
N ASP A 217 6.96 23.85 3.71
CA ASP A 217 5.68 24.49 4.04
C ASP A 217 4.51 24.07 3.14
N VAL A 218 4.51 22.79 2.73
CA VAL A 218 3.39 22.24 1.97
C VAL A 218 2.23 21.89 2.90
N ALA A 219 1.01 21.96 2.37
CA ALA A 219 -0.18 21.58 3.13
C ALA A 219 -0.07 20.12 3.64
N PRO A 220 -0.70 19.79 4.78
CA PRO A 220 -0.81 18.41 5.23
C PRO A 220 -1.38 17.51 4.15
N VAL A 221 -0.82 16.30 4.02
CA VAL A 221 -1.27 15.30 3.04
C VAL A 221 -1.76 14.04 3.74
N PRO A 222 -2.65 13.26 3.10
CA PRO A 222 -3.04 11.95 3.59
C PRO A 222 -1.82 11.04 3.81
N ALA A 223 -1.85 10.24 4.87
CA ALA A 223 -0.88 9.17 5.04
C ALA A 223 -1.11 8.11 3.96
N GLN A 224 -0.02 7.57 3.41
CA GLN A 224 -0.13 6.46 2.47
C GLN A 224 -0.45 5.19 3.23
N ASP A 225 -1.50 4.48 2.81
CA ASP A 225 -1.75 3.13 3.28
C ASP A 225 -0.51 2.25 2.98
N PRO A 226 0.12 1.60 3.98
CA PRO A 226 1.24 0.68 3.77
C PRO A 226 0.93 -0.45 2.78
N LEU A 227 -0.34 -0.81 2.61
CA LEU A 227 -0.82 -1.81 1.65
C LEU A 227 -1.07 -1.23 0.25
N SER A 228 -1.07 0.10 0.11
CA SER A 228 -1.23 0.77 -1.19
C SER A 228 -0.13 0.32 -2.16
N ARG A 229 -0.54 -0.05 -3.37
CA ARG A 229 0.33 -0.41 -4.49
C ARG A 229 0.16 0.60 -5.62
N PRO A 230 0.71 1.81 -5.49
CA PRO A 230 0.60 2.80 -6.55
C PRO A 230 1.33 2.29 -7.80
N VAL A 231 0.67 2.41 -8.95
CA VAL A 231 1.19 1.98 -10.25
C VAL A 231 1.42 3.21 -11.12
N LEU A 232 2.55 3.26 -11.81
CA LEU A 232 2.86 4.36 -12.71
C LEU A 232 1.77 4.52 -13.78
N GLY A 233 1.33 5.76 -13.99
CA GLY A 233 0.30 6.10 -14.98
C GLY A 233 -1.14 5.80 -14.53
N GLN A 234 -1.35 5.19 -13.36
CA GLN A 234 -2.68 5.01 -12.77
C GLN A 234 -2.99 6.17 -11.81
N PRO A 235 -4.27 6.55 -11.68
CA PRO A 235 -4.69 7.46 -10.63
C PRO A 235 -4.33 6.92 -9.24
N VAL A 236 -3.77 7.78 -8.41
CA VAL A 236 -3.51 7.48 -7.00
C VAL A 236 -4.52 8.22 -6.14
N TYR A 237 -5.18 7.47 -5.26
CA TYR A 237 -6.16 8.01 -4.32
C TYR A 237 -5.69 7.75 -2.88
N ALA A 238 -6.07 8.64 -1.98
CA ALA A 238 -5.89 8.47 -0.56
C ALA A 238 -7.05 9.09 0.21
N THR A 239 -7.18 8.73 1.48
CA THR A 239 -8.26 9.16 2.35
C THR A 239 -7.68 9.84 3.59
N HIS A 240 -8.32 10.93 4.03
CA HIS A 240 -7.98 11.57 5.29
C HIS A 240 -9.26 12.10 5.93
N GLY A 241 -9.55 11.65 7.16
CA GLY A 241 -10.84 11.92 7.81
C GLY A 241 -11.99 11.40 6.94
N ASN A 242 -12.91 12.29 6.57
CA ASN A 242 -14.07 11.98 5.72
C ASN A 242 -13.87 12.36 4.24
N ARG A 243 -12.63 12.67 3.83
CA ARG A 243 -12.32 13.19 2.50
C ARG A 243 -11.50 12.20 1.69
N ILE A 244 -11.75 12.21 0.38
CA ILE A 244 -11.01 11.46 -0.64
C ILE A 244 -10.19 12.45 -1.45
N PHE A 245 -8.91 12.16 -1.61
CA PHE A 245 -7.98 12.95 -2.39
C PHE A 245 -7.45 12.14 -3.56
N ARG A 246 -7.13 12.83 -4.65
CA ARG A 246 -6.38 12.29 -5.78
C ARG A 246 -5.06 13.01 -5.91
N LEU A 247 -3.99 12.25 -6.10
CA LEU A 247 -2.70 12.80 -6.44
C LEU A 247 -2.64 13.12 -7.93
N GLU A 248 -2.25 14.35 -8.27
CA GLU A 248 -1.82 14.72 -9.62
C GLU A 248 -0.32 14.48 -9.77
N PRO A 249 0.11 13.42 -10.51
CA PRO A 249 1.52 13.00 -10.53
C PRO A 249 2.46 14.04 -11.13
N ASP A 250 1.99 14.83 -12.09
CA ASP A 250 2.81 15.83 -12.79
C ASP A 250 3.08 17.07 -11.94
N GLN A 251 2.11 17.45 -11.10
CA GLN A 251 2.22 18.61 -10.22
C GLN A 251 2.73 18.25 -8.83
N GLY A 252 2.61 16.97 -8.44
CA GLY A 252 2.92 16.50 -7.11
C GLY A 252 2.05 17.20 -6.07
N ASN A 253 0.74 17.29 -6.33
CA ASN A 253 -0.26 17.94 -5.47
C ASN A 253 -1.44 17.01 -5.22
N TRP A 254 -1.99 17.07 -4.00
CA TRP A 254 -3.21 16.36 -3.64
C TRP A 254 -4.41 17.25 -3.83
N HIS A 255 -5.41 16.76 -4.55
CA HIS A 255 -6.66 17.46 -4.80
C HIS A 255 -7.80 16.72 -4.11
N GLU A 256 -8.56 17.42 -3.27
CA GLU A 256 -9.80 16.87 -2.73
C GLU A 256 -10.78 16.61 -3.87
N LEU A 257 -11.32 15.40 -3.93
CA LEU A 257 -12.33 15.01 -4.92
C LEU A 257 -13.73 14.92 -4.33
N ALA A 258 -13.84 14.35 -3.14
CA ALA A 258 -15.13 14.05 -2.55
C ALA A 258 -15.07 14.01 -1.02
N ALA A 259 -16.25 14.20 -0.42
CA ALA A 259 -16.49 14.01 0.99
C ALA A 259 -17.57 12.94 1.18
N THR A 260 -17.42 12.15 2.25
CA THR A 260 -18.38 11.13 2.60
C THR A 260 -19.55 11.73 3.37
N PRO A 261 -20.77 11.22 3.21
CA PRO A 261 -21.94 11.76 3.91
C PRO A 261 -21.83 11.56 5.43
N ASP A 262 -22.52 12.43 6.16
CA ASP A 262 -22.83 12.20 7.57
C ASP A 262 -23.85 11.06 7.72
N VAL A 263 -23.77 10.33 8.83
CA VAL A 263 -24.75 9.27 9.15
C VAL A 263 -25.66 9.80 10.25
N ARG A 264 -26.94 10.02 9.92
CA ARG A 264 -27.94 10.60 10.83
C ARG A 264 -27.48 11.93 11.48
N GLY A 265 -26.79 12.77 10.70
CA GLY A 265 -26.26 14.06 11.17
C GLY A 265 -25.03 13.95 12.09
N ARG A 266 -24.43 12.76 12.21
CA ARG A 266 -23.12 12.58 12.86
C ARG A 266 -22.01 12.58 11.81
N PRO A 267 -20.92 13.34 12.05
CA PRO A 267 -19.73 13.28 11.21
C PRO A 267 -19.21 11.85 11.09
N THR A 268 -18.76 11.51 9.87
CA THR A 268 -18.11 10.23 9.60
C THR A 268 -16.61 10.39 9.40
N TRP A 269 -15.86 9.31 9.48
CA TRP A 269 -14.52 9.21 8.88
C TRP A 269 -14.41 7.92 8.07
N ILE A 270 -13.55 7.93 7.06
CA ILE A 270 -13.28 6.77 6.22
C ILE A 270 -12.30 5.85 6.96
N GLY A 271 -12.73 4.62 7.20
CA GLY A 271 -11.85 3.56 7.69
C GLY A 271 -11.11 2.87 6.55
N GLN A 272 -11.81 2.55 5.46
CA GLN A 272 -11.24 1.91 4.28
C GLN A 272 -11.94 2.43 3.01
N ALA A 273 -11.22 2.45 1.89
CA ALA A 273 -11.75 2.82 0.60
C ALA A 273 -11.16 1.96 -0.51
N TRP A 274 -12.01 1.65 -1.49
CA TRP A 274 -11.65 0.89 -2.69
C TRP A 274 -12.06 1.67 -3.93
N PHE A 275 -11.13 1.87 -4.84
CA PHE A 275 -11.29 2.71 -6.02
C PHE A 275 -11.21 1.86 -7.29
N GLY A 276 -12.36 1.64 -7.93
CA GLY A 276 -12.46 0.99 -9.24
C GLY A 276 -12.64 2.01 -10.37
N ARG A 277 -12.67 1.50 -11.61
CA ARG A 277 -12.80 2.34 -12.81
C ARG A 277 -14.16 3.03 -12.94
N ASN A 278 -15.23 2.30 -12.64
CA ASN A 278 -16.62 2.70 -12.85
C ASN A 278 -17.35 3.01 -11.53
N GLY A 279 -16.71 2.77 -10.38
CA GLY A 279 -17.30 3.03 -9.08
C GLY A 279 -16.30 2.87 -7.94
N TRP A 280 -16.63 3.47 -6.81
CA TRP A 280 -15.85 3.41 -5.57
C TRP A 280 -16.72 2.92 -4.43
N VAL A 281 -16.09 2.23 -3.48
CA VAL A 281 -16.73 1.84 -2.22
C VAL A 281 -15.93 2.41 -1.07
N ILE A 282 -16.63 2.88 -0.05
CA ILE A 282 -16.04 3.31 1.20
C ILE A 282 -16.70 2.57 2.36
N GLN A 283 -15.89 2.25 3.35
CA GLN A 283 -16.32 1.89 4.69
C GLN A 283 -16.06 3.10 5.59
N THR A 284 -17.11 3.61 6.22
CA THR A 284 -17.04 4.73 7.14
C THR A 284 -17.46 4.32 8.54
N TYR A 285 -16.99 5.09 9.51
CA TYR A 285 -17.37 5.01 10.90
C TYR A 285 -18.04 6.31 11.32
N ALA A 286 -19.05 6.21 12.18
CA ALA A 286 -19.71 7.33 12.83
C ALA A 286 -19.74 7.12 14.35
N ASP A 287 -19.44 8.20 15.07
CA ASP A 287 -19.37 8.20 16.52
C ASP A 287 -20.74 8.10 17.19
N HIS A 288 -20.81 7.28 18.25
CA HIS A 288 -21.84 7.33 19.29
C HIS A 288 -23.29 7.37 18.80
N LEU A 289 -23.58 6.70 17.67
CA LEU A 289 -24.96 6.53 17.20
C LEU A 289 -25.74 5.54 18.07
N PHE A 290 -25.05 4.62 18.75
CA PHE A 290 -25.61 3.68 19.72
C PHE A 290 -24.80 3.68 21.02
N SER A 291 -25.47 3.45 22.14
CA SER A 291 -24.97 3.64 23.51
C SER A 291 -23.94 2.60 24.00
N PHE A 292 -23.53 1.65 23.16
CA PHE A 292 -22.69 0.50 23.56
C PHE A 292 -21.20 0.66 23.26
N GLY A 293 -20.74 1.87 22.94
CA GLY A 293 -19.31 2.19 22.86
C GLY A 293 -18.59 1.74 21.57
N GLU A 294 -19.29 1.13 20.62
CA GLU A 294 -18.73 0.80 19.30
C GLU A 294 -19.06 1.87 18.26
N TYR A 295 -18.10 2.15 17.37
CA TYR A 295 -18.32 2.98 16.20
C TYR A 295 -19.35 2.33 15.28
N THR A 296 -20.32 3.11 14.79
CA THR A 296 -21.27 2.60 13.81
C THR A 296 -20.62 2.56 12.44
N ARG A 297 -20.48 1.36 11.90
CA ARG A 297 -19.93 1.12 10.58
C ARG A 297 -21.03 1.27 9.52
N THR A 298 -20.71 1.96 8.44
CA THR A 298 -21.58 2.10 7.27
C THR A 298 -20.79 1.95 5.99
N TYR A 299 -21.45 1.46 4.94
CA TYR A 299 -20.85 1.32 3.63
C TYR A 299 -21.60 2.20 2.62
N PHE A 300 -20.83 2.88 1.77
CA PHE A 300 -21.37 3.65 0.67
C PHE A 300 -20.69 3.29 -0.63
N HIS A 301 -21.46 3.35 -1.71
CA HIS A 301 -21.00 3.15 -3.08
C HIS A 301 -21.33 4.38 -3.92
N THR A 302 -20.43 4.72 -4.85
CA THR A 302 -20.60 5.81 -5.82
C THR A 302 -20.15 5.35 -7.20
N ARG A 303 -20.82 5.80 -8.27
CA ARG A 303 -20.39 5.62 -9.67
C ARG A 303 -19.89 6.90 -10.33
N ASP A 304 -19.98 8.03 -9.63
CA ASP A 304 -19.72 9.37 -10.15
C ASP A 304 -18.63 10.09 -9.35
N GLN A 305 -17.65 9.31 -8.87
CA GLN A 305 -16.48 9.79 -8.14
C GLN A 305 -16.84 10.58 -6.87
N GLY A 306 -17.86 10.12 -6.14
CA GLY A 306 -18.26 10.66 -4.85
C GLY A 306 -19.15 11.89 -4.91
N ARG A 307 -19.71 12.23 -6.08
CA ARG A 307 -20.74 13.28 -6.19
C ARG A 307 -22.07 12.81 -5.60
N SER A 308 -22.40 11.54 -5.78
CA SER A 308 -23.54 10.88 -5.15
C SER A 308 -23.12 9.59 -4.46
N TRP A 309 -23.69 9.35 -3.27
CA TRP A 309 -23.40 8.19 -2.44
C TRP A 309 -24.67 7.38 -2.19
N ARG A 310 -24.61 6.08 -2.42
CA ARG A 310 -25.68 5.13 -2.12
C ARG A 310 -25.26 4.26 -0.93
N PRO A 311 -25.99 4.32 0.20
CA PRO A 311 -25.70 3.43 1.32
C PRO A 311 -26.11 2.00 0.97
N PHE A 312 -25.37 1.02 1.48
CA PHE A 312 -25.74 -0.38 1.43
C PHE A 312 -25.31 -1.10 2.71
N GLN A 313 -25.79 -2.33 2.88
CA GLN A 313 -25.45 -3.17 4.03
C GLN A 313 -24.79 -4.46 3.55
N LEU A 314 -23.83 -4.91 4.33
CA LEU A 314 -23.25 -6.24 4.21
C LEU A 314 -23.77 -7.09 5.36
N SER A 315 -24.01 -8.37 5.10
CA SER A 315 -24.22 -9.35 6.16
C SER A 315 -22.91 -9.55 6.95
N PRO A 316 -22.97 -10.01 8.22
CA PRO A 316 -21.78 -10.27 9.02
C PRO A 316 -20.76 -11.20 8.36
N ASP A 317 -21.23 -12.17 7.57
CA ASP A 317 -20.35 -13.08 6.81
C ASP A 317 -19.64 -12.36 5.67
N GLN A 318 -20.35 -11.46 4.96
CA GLN A 318 -19.76 -10.66 3.90
C GLN A 318 -18.73 -9.66 4.43
N GLU A 319 -19.00 -9.04 5.58
CA GLU A 319 -18.04 -8.12 6.20
C GLU A 319 -16.77 -8.84 6.62
N ARG A 320 -16.90 -10.00 7.27
CA ARG A 320 -15.74 -10.82 7.69
C ARG A 320 -14.93 -11.32 6.49
N GLY A 321 -15.59 -11.57 5.38
CA GLY A 321 -14.96 -12.01 4.14
C GLY A 321 -14.57 -10.88 3.19
N LEU A 322 -14.76 -9.60 3.51
CA LEU A 322 -14.59 -8.52 2.54
C LEU A 322 -13.13 -8.41 2.08
N LEU A 323 -12.92 -8.50 0.77
CA LEU A 323 -11.61 -8.39 0.16
C LEU A 323 -11.42 -7.07 -0.57
N GLY A 324 -12.53 -6.46 -1.01
CA GLY A 324 -12.54 -5.16 -1.64
C GLY A 324 -13.41 -5.12 -2.88
N LEU A 325 -13.07 -4.20 -3.78
CA LEU A 325 -13.81 -3.92 -5.00
C LEU A 325 -13.13 -4.58 -6.21
N ASP A 326 -13.93 -5.08 -7.15
CA ASP A 326 -13.38 -5.52 -8.43
C ASP A 326 -12.74 -4.35 -9.21
N ALA A 327 -11.85 -4.68 -10.16
CA ALA A 327 -11.14 -3.66 -10.91
C ALA A 327 -12.08 -2.74 -11.73
N ALA A 328 -13.24 -3.26 -12.13
CA ALA A 328 -14.25 -2.48 -12.83
C ALA A 328 -14.92 -1.46 -11.91
N GLY A 329 -14.98 -1.68 -10.60
CA GLY A 329 -15.72 -0.84 -9.66
C GLY A 329 -17.21 -1.18 -9.58
N GLU A 330 -17.60 -2.38 -9.98
CA GLU A 330 -19.00 -2.77 -10.17
C GLU A 330 -19.48 -3.85 -9.20
N GLY A 331 -18.56 -4.49 -8.47
CA GLY A 331 -18.92 -5.51 -7.51
C GLY A 331 -17.90 -5.68 -6.40
N LEU A 332 -18.39 -5.98 -5.21
CA LEU A 332 -17.57 -6.36 -4.06
C LEU A 332 -17.16 -7.82 -4.16
N LEU A 333 -15.90 -8.07 -3.82
CA LEU A 333 -15.31 -9.39 -3.73
C LEU A 333 -15.26 -9.79 -2.26
N VAL A 334 -15.81 -10.96 -1.97
CA VAL A 334 -15.95 -11.48 -0.62
C VAL A 334 -15.51 -12.94 -0.61
N HIS A 335 -14.65 -13.28 0.35
CA HIS A 335 -14.30 -14.64 0.71
C HIS A 335 -15.46 -15.35 1.43
N ALA A 336 -15.80 -16.57 1.01
CA ALA A 336 -16.81 -17.40 1.63
C ALA A 336 -16.33 -18.86 1.76
N ASP A 337 -16.84 -19.59 2.76
CA ASP A 337 -16.69 -21.05 2.86
C ASP A 337 -17.99 -21.72 2.41
N ARG A 338 -17.89 -22.69 1.51
CA ARG A 338 -18.99 -23.57 1.13
C ARG A 338 -18.48 -24.99 0.98
N ASP A 339 -19.09 -25.91 1.72
CA ASP A 339 -18.75 -27.34 1.70
C ASP A 339 -17.26 -27.62 2.01
N GLY A 340 -16.67 -26.83 2.93
CA GLY A 340 -15.26 -26.94 3.31
C GLY A 340 -14.29 -26.41 2.26
N ARG A 341 -14.79 -25.64 1.29
CA ARG A 341 -13.99 -25.00 0.24
C ARG A 341 -14.12 -23.48 0.34
N THR A 342 -12.98 -22.82 0.31
CA THR A 342 -12.87 -21.38 0.12
C THR A 342 -13.25 -21.00 -1.32
N LEU A 343 -14.19 -20.05 -1.46
CA LEU A 343 -14.58 -19.42 -2.72
C LEU A 343 -14.52 -17.89 -2.58
N ILE A 344 -14.49 -17.19 -3.71
CA ILE A 344 -14.92 -15.79 -3.77
C ILE A 344 -16.25 -15.68 -4.46
N VAL A 345 -17.10 -14.89 -3.83
CA VAL A 345 -18.36 -14.45 -4.38
C VAL A 345 -18.23 -12.99 -4.76
N ARG A 346 -18.70 -12.67 -5.97
CA ARG A 346 -18.86 -11.29 -6.42
C ARG A 346 -20.28 -10.84 -6.14
N TYR A 347 -20.43 -9.78 -5.36
CA TYR A 347 -21.71 -9.12 -5.09
C TYR A 347 -21.81 -7.85 -5.93
N ALA A 348 -22.76 -7.82 -6.86
CA ALA A 348 -22.96 -6.65 -7.71
C ALA A 348 -23.45 -5.45 -6.90
N LEU A 349 -22.90 -4.28 -7.19
CA LEU A 349 -23.30 -3.00 -6.63
C LEU A 349 -24.26 -2.33 -7.62
N GLU A 350 -25.53 -2.75 -7.66
CA GLU A 350 -26.55 -2.21 -8.59
C GLU A 350 -27.16 -0.86 -8.15
#